data_AF-A0A090S478-F1
#
_entry.id   AF-A0A090S478-F1
#
_cell.length_a   1.000
_cell.length_b   1.000
_cell.length_c   1.000
_cell.angle_alpha   90.00
_cell.angle_beta   90.00
_cell.angle_gamma   90.00
#
_symmetry.space_group_name_H-M   'P 1'
#
loop_
_entity.id
_entity.type
_entity.pdbx_description
1 polymer ?
#
loop_
_entity_poly.entity_id
_entity_poly.type
_entity_poly.pdbx_seq_one_letter_code
_entity_poly.pdbx_strand_id
1 'polypeptide(L)'
;MIKTITFAGIHFTIATMVAFALTGDFLLGSLVAMIEPTINTGAFYLHEKAWQKVAFLKRRQSMTQVKTASFAVIHFSVAFTVTYLLTGNAFIGGLMATIEPAINSIAYFFHEKVWQRKSHESIDINFNKSVAA
;
A
#
# COMPACT_ATOMS: atom_id res chain seq x y z
N MET A 1 2.42 -15.95 6.65
CA MET A 1 3.00 -15.57 5.34
C MET A 1 1.95 -15.50 4.23
N ILE A 2 1.02 -16.46 4.14
CA ILE A 2 -0.05 -16.47 3.11
C ILE A 2 -0.89 -15.18 3.07
N LYS A 3 -1.25 -14.59 4.23
CA LYS A 3 -1.99 -13.31 4.27
C LYS A 3 -1.25 -12.17 3.56
N THR A 4 0.06 -12.07 3.79
CA THR A 4 0.90 -11.00 3.24
C THR A 4 1.07 -11.15 1.73
N ILE A 5 1.29 -12.38 1.26
CA ILE A 5 1.44 -12.67 -0.18
C ILE A 5 0.12 -12.43 -0.92
N THR A 6 -1.01 -12.86 -0.34
CA THR A 6 -2.33 -12.61 -0.94
C THR A 6 -2.67 -11.12 -0.97
N PHE A 7 -2.35 -10.38 0.08
CA PHE A 7 -2.50 -8.93 0.11
C PHE A 7 -1.64 -8.22 -0.96
N ALA A 8 -0.37 -8.61 -1.08
CA ALA A 8 0.53 -8.07 -2.11
C ALA A 8 0.02 -8.35 -3.54
N GLY A 9 -0.50 -9.55 -3.78
CA GLY A 9 -1.09 -9.91 -5.08
C GLY A 9 -2.35 -9.11 -5.42
N ILE A 10 -3.21 -8.86 -4.44
CA ILE A 10 -4.40 -8.00 -4.61
C ILE A 10 -3.98 -6.57 -4.96
N HIS A 11 -3.05 -5.99 -4.19
CA HIS A 11 -2.53 -4.65 -4.42
C HIS A 11 -1.94 -4.52 -5.83
N PHE A 12 -1.09 -5.46 -6.23
CA PHE A 12 -0.48 -5.50 -7.56
C PHE A 12 -1.52 -5.58 -8.69
N THR A 13 -2.55 -6.43 -8.50
CA THR A 13 -3.62 -6.60 -9.49
C THR A 13 -4.44 -5.33 -9.63
N ILE A 14 -4.82 -4.71 -8.52
CA ILE A 14 -5.59 -3.46 -8.51
C ILE A 14 -4.76 -2.34 -9.14
N ALA A 15 -3.51 -2.16 -8.74
CA ALA A 15 -2.61 -1.16 -9.31
C ALA A 15 -2.51 -1.31 -10.84
N THR A 16 -2.26 -2.54 -11.32
CA THR A 16 -2.18 -2.82 -12.77
C THR A 16 -3.50 -2.53 -13.47
N MET A 17 -4.64 -2.93 -12.90
CA MET A 17 -5.97 -2.73 -13.50
C MET A 17 -6.37 -1.26 -13.53
N VAL A 18 -6.13 -0.51 -12.46
CA VAL A 18 -6.45 0.93 -12.38
C VAL A 18 -5.58 1.69 -13.37
N ALA A 19 -4.27 1.43 -13.40
CA ALA A 19 -3.38 2.07 -14.35
C ALA A 19 -3.75 1.71 -15.80
N PHE A 20 -4.08 0.45 -16.09
CA PHE A 20 -4.58 0.04 -17.40
C PHE A 20 -5.88 0.77 -17.78
N ALA A 21 -6.83 0.89 -16.85
CA ALA A 21 -8.09 1.59 -17.10
C ALA A 21 -7.89 3.09 -17.38
N LEU A 22 -6.89 3.72 -16.75
CA LEU A 22 -6.60 5.15 -16.92
C LEU A 22 -5.72 5.45 -18.15
N THR A 23 -4.84 4.52 -18.54
CA THR A 23 -3.85 4.75 -19.60
C THR A 23 -4.18 4.03 -20.91
N GLY A 24 -5.00 2.97 -20.85
CA GLY A 24 -5.26 2.06 -21.97
C GLY A 24 -4.09 1.10 -22.28
N ASP A 25 -3.00 1.15 -21.52
CA ASP A 25 -1.79 0.35 -21.78
C ASP A 25 -1.46 -0.55 -20.58
N PHE A 26 -1.52 -1.86 -20.82
CA PHE A 26 -1.27 -2.86 -19.80
C PHE A 26 0.22 -2.92 -19.40
N LEU A 27 1.13 -2.67 -20.34
CA LEU A 27 2.55 -2.62 -20.07
C LEU A 27 2.88 -1.44 -19.15
N LEU A 28 2.31 -0.26 -19.41
CA LEU A 28 2.47 0.88 -18.51
C LEU A 28 1.90 0.58 -17.12
N GLY A 29 0.72 -0.03 -17.05
CA GLY A 29 0.12 -0.37 -15.76
C GLY A 29 0.92 -1.36 -14.92
N SER A 30 1.47 -2.39 -15.56
CA SER A 30 2.34 -3.36 -14.87
C SER A 30 3.70 -2.76 -14.47
N LEU A 31 4.26 -1.86 -15.28
CA LEU A 31 5.48 -1.12 -14.94
C LEU A 31 5.25 -0.20 -13.73
N VAL A 32 4.16 0.56 -13.69
CA VAL A 32 3.79 1.39 -12.54
C VAL A 32 3.67 0.53 -11.29
N ALA A 33 2.94 -0.59 -11.36
CA ALA A 33 2.73 -1.51 -10.24
C ALA A 33 4.02 -2.12 -9.67
N MET A 34 5.10 -2.21 -10.45
CA MET A 34 6.41 -2.67 -9.97
C MET A 34 7.32 -1.53 -9.49
N ILE A 35 7.32 -0.41 -10.21
CA ILE A 35 8.24 0.71 -9.96
C ILE A 35 7.80 1.49 -8.72
N GLU A 36 6.50 1.72 -8.55
CA GLU A 36 5.98 2.54 -7.46
C GLU A 36 6.33 1.98 -6.07
N PRO A 37 6.09 0.69 -5.74
CA PRO A 37 6.48 0.14 -4.45
C PRO A 37 8.00 0.20 -4.22
N THR A 38 8.79 0.05 -5.28
CA THR A 38 10.26 0.06 -5.22
C THR A 38 10.79 1.45 -4.86
N ILE A 39 10.32 2.48 -5.56
CA ILE A 39 10.73 3.87 -5.30
C ILE A 39 10.18 4.34 -3.96
N ASN A 40 8.94 3.99 -3.63
CA ASN A 40 8.32 4.36 -2.36
C ASN A 40 9.06 3.73 -1.17
N THR A 41 9.55 2.49 -1.30
CA THR A 41 10.38 1.84 -0.29
C THR A 41 11.70 2.58 -0.08
N GLY A 42 12.35 3.00 -1.17
CA GLY A 42 13.55 3.84 -1.10
C GLY A 42 13.28 5.19 -0.44
N ALA A 43 12.18 5.84 -0.80
CA ALA A 43 11.74 7.10 -0.23
C ALA A 43 11.43 6.98 1.27
N PHE A 44 10.79 5.88 1.69
CA PHE A 44 10.55 5.55 3.09
C PHE A 44 11.87 5.39 3.87
N TYR A 45 12.84 4.68 3.31
CA TYR A 45 14.15 4.52 3.96
C TYR A 45 14.85 5.87 4.16
N LEU A 46 14.81 6.74 3.16
CA LEU A 46 15.37 8.10 3.26
C LEU A 46 14.62 8.95 4.27
N HIS A 47 13.28 8.87 4.27
CA HIS A 47 12.42 9.55 5.24
C HIS A 47 12.75 9.14 6.68
N GLU A 48 12.88 7.85 6.94
CA GLU A 48 13.23 7.35 8.28
C GLU A 48 14.62 7.83 8.70
N LYS A 49 15.60 7.76 7.78
CA LYS A 49 16.96 8.24 8.04
C LYS A 49 16.99 9.74 8.34
N ALA A 50 16.18 10.54 7.66
CA ALA A 50 16.04 11.96 7.91
C ALA A 50 15.42 12.24 9.31
N TRP A 51 14.38 11.48 9.67
CA TRP A 51 13.72 11.58 10.99
C TRP A 51 14.67 11.26 12.15
N GLN A 52 15.56 10.28 11.99
CA GLN A 52 16.53 9.90 13.03
C GLN A 52 17.70 10.88 13.17
N LYS A 53 18.12 11.54 12.07
CA LYS A 53 19.27 12.46 12.07
C LYS A 53 18.95 13.85 12.60
N VAL A 54 17.74 14.35 12.35
CA VAL A 54 17.38 15.73 12.72
C VAL A 54 16.83 15.75 14.14
N ALA A 55 17.56 16.38 15.08
CA ALA A 55 17.18 16.45 16.50
C ALA A 55 15.76 17.04 16.73
N PHE A 56 15.33 17.97 15.86
CA PHE A 56 13.97 18.52 15.87
C PHE A 56 12.90 17.48 15.48
N LEU A 57 13.13 16.69 14.43
CA LEU A 57 12.22 15.62 14.01
C LEU A 57 12.22 14.48 15.04
N LYS A 58 13.38 14.12 15.57
CA LYS A 58 13.51 13.14 16.65
C LYS A 58 12.69 13.52 17.89
N ARG A 59 12.64 14.80 18.26
CA ARG A 59 11.78 15.30 19.35
C ARG A 59 10.29 15.16 19.02
N ARG A 60 9.91 15.33 17.75
CA ARG A 60 8.53 15.13 17.26
C ARG A 60 8.19 13.66 16.96
N GLN A 61 9.11 12.72 17.18
CA GLN A 61 8.91 11.29 16.86
C GLN A 61 7.80 10.66 17.70
N SER A 62 7.53 11.20 18.89
CA SER A 62 6.39 10.81 19.71
C SER A 62 5.04 11.19 19.09
N MET A 63 4.99 12.13 18.14
CA MET A 63 3.77 12.51 17.43
C MET A 63 3.59 11.65 16.18
N THR A 64 3.02 10.46 16.36
CA THR A 64 2.74 9.49 15.28
C THR A 64 1.98 10.12 14.11
N GLN A 65 1.03 11.02 14.38
CA GLN A 65 0.23 11.72 13.36
C GLN A 65 1.09 12.50 12.36
N VAL A 66 2.10 13.23 12.85
CA VAL A 66 2.98 14.06 12.00
C VAL A 66 3.89 13.18 11.16
N LYS A 67 4.40 12.08 11.74
CA LYS A 67 5.23 11.12 11.02
C LYS A 67 4.43 10.45 9.90
N THR A 68 3.22 9.97 10.19
CA THR A 68 2.33 9.36 9.21
C THR A 68 1.92 10.35 8.12
N ALA A 69 1.55 11.59 8.47
CA ALA A 69 1.22 12.62 7.48
C ALA A 69 2.41 12.94 6.55
N SER A 70 3.62 13.08 7.13
CA SER A 70 4.82 13.33 6.33
C SER A 70 5.16 12.17 5.40
N PHE A 71 4.94 10.93 5.86
CA PHE A 71 5.10 9.74 5.03
C PHE A 71 4.06 9.68 3.91
N ALA A 72 2.79 9.97 4.23
CA ALA A 72 1.72 10.02 3.23
C ALA A 72 2.04 11.03 2.13
N VAL A 73 2.47 12.24 2.47
CA VAL A 73 2.86 13.26 1.47
C VAL A 73 3.96 12.76 0.54
N ILE A 74 4.99 12.09 1.07
CA ILE A 74 6.05 11.49 0.24
C ILE A 74 5.48 10.39 -0.66
N HIS A 75 4.65 9.50 -0.12
CA HIS A 75 4.03 8.43 -0.88
C HIS A 75 3.20 8.95 -2.06
N PHE A 76 2.29 9.90 -1.81
CA PHE A 76 1.49 10.54 -2.86
C PHE A 76 2.36 11.27 -3.88
N SER A 77 3.42 11.96 -3.43
CA SER A 77 4.34 12.68 -4.33
C SER A 77 5.11 11.72 -5.23
N VAL A 78 5.55 10.58 -4.71
CA VAL A 78 6.24 9.54 -5.47
C VAL A 78 5.28 8.90 -6.48
N ALA A 79 4.10 8.46 -6.04
CA ALA A 79 3.09 7.87 -6.92
C ALA A 79 2.71 8.80 -8.08
N PHE A 80 2.48 10.09 -7.77
CA PHE A 80 2.23 11.13 -8.76
C PHE A 80 3.40 11.28 -9.73
N THR A 81 4.62 11.43 -9.21
CA THR A 81 5.81 11.71 -10.03
C THR A 81 6.14 10.53 -10.94
N VAL A 82 6.10 9.30 -10.42
CA VAL A 82 6.36 8.09 -11.21
C VAL A 82 5.34 7.95 -12.34
N THR A 83 4.05 8.06 -12.01
CA THR A 83 3.00 7.95 -13.01
C THR A 83 3.07 9.10 -14.02
N TYR A 84 3.34 10.33 -13.59
CA TYR A 84 3.51 11.47 -14.48
C TYR A 84 4.69 11.28 -15.43
N LEU A 85 5.83 10.79 -14.95
CA LEU A 85 7.00 10.53 -15.80
C LEU A 85 6.75 9.41 -16.82
N LEU A 86 5.98 8.40 -16.45
CA LEU A 86 5.66 7.27 -17.34
C LEU A 86 4.56 7.60 -18.36
N THR A 87 3.58 8.42 -17.98
CA THR A 87 2.40 8.72 -18.82
C THR A 87 2.50 10.06 -19.55
N GLY A 88 3.38 10.96 -19.09
CA GLY A 88 3.47 12.34 -19.55
C GLY A 88 2.27 13.23 -19.14
N ASN A 89 1.32 12.70 -18.37
CA ASN A 89 0.05 13.38 -18.08
C ASN A 89 -0.14 13.58 -16.56
N ALA A 90 -0.12 14.84 -16.13
CA ALA A 90 -0.28 15.21 -14.72
C ALA A 90 -1.67 14.85 -14.17
N PHE A 91 -2.71 14.85 -15.02
CA PHE A 91 -4.05 14.44 -14.63
C PHE A 91 -4.10 12.95 -14.30
N ILE A 92 -3.49 12.10 -15.15
CA ILE A 92 -3.39 10.66 -14.89
C ILE A 92 -2.56 10.40 -13.63
N GLY A 93 -1.43 11.10 -13.45
CA GLY A 93 -0.63 11.00 -12.23
C GLY A 93 -1.40 11.35 -10.95
N GLY A 94 -2.22 12.41 -10.98
CA GLY A 94 -3.06 12.82 -9.85
C GLY A 94 -4.19 11.84 -9.56
N LEU A 95 -4.84 11.31 -10.61
CA LEU A 95 -5.87 10.29 -10.47
C LEU A 95 -5.28 9.00 -9.90
N MET A 96 -4.14 8.54 -10.43
CA MET A 96 -3.50 7.30 -9.95
C MET A 96 -3.13 7.42 -8.47
N ALA A 97 -2.48 8.53 -8.10
CA ALA A 97 -2.07 8.78 -6.73
C ALA A 97 -3.24 8.78 -5.73
N THR A 98 -4.49 9.04 -6.16
CA THR A 98 -5.66 9.11 -5.26
C THR A 98 -6.57 7.88 -5.33
N ILE A 99 -6.85 7.39 -6.54
CA ILE A 99 -7.77 6.28 -6.79
C ILE A 99 -7.16 4.97 -6.31
N GLU A 100 -5.88 4.73 -6.58
CA GLU A 100 -5.23 3.46 -6.23
C GLU A 100 -5.26 3.21 -4.71
N PRO A 101 -4.82 4.15 -3.84
CA PRO A 101 -4.89 3.95 -2.40
C PRO A 101 -6.33 3.78 -1.89
N ALA A 102 -7.31 4.45 -2.51
CA ALA A 102 -8.71 4.36 -2.12
C ALA A 102 -9.27 2.95 -2.40
N ILE A 103 -9.08 2.43 -3.62
CA ILE A 103 -9.53 1.09 -3.99
C ILE A 103 -8.78 0.02 -3.19
N ASN A 104 -7.47 0.17 -3.01
CA ASN A 104 -6.68 -0.75 -2.20
C ASN A 104 -7.11 -0.77 -0.74
N SER A 105 -7.51 0.37 -0.18
CA SER A 105 -8.05 0.44 1.20
C SER A 105 -9.37 -0.32 1.34
N ILE A 106 -10.25 -0.21 0.35
CA ILE A 106 -11.52 -0.97 0.30
C ILE A 106 -11.22 -2.47 0.17
N ALA A 107 -10.33 -2.85 -0.75
CA ALA A 107 -9.94 -4.23 -0.95
C ALA A 107 -9.30 -4.84 0.31
N TYR A 108 -8.47 -4.08 1.02
CA TYR A 108 -7.91 -4.47 2.30
C TYR A 108 -8.99 -4.75 3.36
N PHE A 109 -10.01 -3.87 3.47
CA PHE A 109 -11.12 -4.07 4.39
C PHE A 109 -11.86 -5.39 4.14
N PHE A 110 -12.13 -5.73 2.87
CA PHE A 110 -12.75 -7.00 2.52
C PHE A 110 -11.82 -8.20 2.74
N HIS A 111 -10.53 -8.08 2.39
CA HIS A 111 -9.53 -9.11 2.62
C HIS A 111 -9.42 -9.46 4.11
N GLU A 112 -9.37 -8.45 4.97
CA GLU A 112 -9.30 -8.63 6.42
C GLU A 112 -10.59 -9.26 6.96
N LYS A 113 -11.77 -8.81 6.50
CA LYS A 113 -13.06 -9.38 6.90
C LYS A 113 -13.21 -10.86 6.53
N VAL A 114 -12.74 -11.26 5.35
CA VAL A 114 -12.72 -12.67 4.92
C VAL A 114 -11.79 -13.49 5.81
N TRP A 115 -10.64 -12.94 6.15
CA TRP A 115 -9.69 -13.65 6.99
C TRP A 115 -10.17 -13.81 8.44
N GLN A 116 -10.79 -12.79 9.02
CA GLN A 116 -11.35 -12.86 10.37
C GLN A 116 -12.34 -14.02 10.53
N ARG A 117 -13.20 -14.25 9.53
CA ARG A 117 -14.13 -15.39 9.53
C ARG A 117 -13.41 -16.74 9.58
N LYS A 118 -12.36 -16.92 8.78
CA LYS A 118 -11.55 -18.15 8.77
C LYS A 118 -10.78 -18.36 10.08
N SER A 119 -10.33 -17.27 10.72
CA SER A 119 -9.63 -17.35 12.01
C SER A 119 -10.57 -17.79 13.14
N HIS A 120 -11.81 -17.31 13.19
CA HIS A 120 -12.80 -17.76 14.18
C HIS A 120 -13.14 -19.26 14.02
N GLU A 121 -13.40 -19.72 12.79
CA GLU A 121 -13.72 -21.12 12.50
C GLU A 121 -12.56 -22.07 12.88
N SER A 122 -11.31 -21.64 12.72
CA SER A 122 -10.13 -22.43 13.09
C SER A 122 -9.92 -22.57 14.61
N ILE A 123 -10.40 -21.61 15.40
CA ILE A 123 -10.32 -21.65 16.87
C ILE A 123 -11.37 -22.62 17.40
N ASP A 124 -12.60 -22.55 16.87
CA ASP A 124 -13.72 -23.41 17.30
C ASP A 124 -13.44 -24.89 17.04
N ILE A 125 -12.85 -25.24 15.90
CA ILE A 125 -12.47 -26.62 15.56
C ILE A 125 -11.39 -27.17 16.51
N ASN A 126 -10.37 -26.36 16.84
CA ASN A 126 -9.29 -26.78 17.73
C ASN A 126 -9.76 -26.93 19.18
N PHE A 127 -10.62 -26.01 19.65
CA PHE A 127 -11.23 -26.11 20.98
C PHE A 127 -12.08 -27.38 21.10
N ASN A 128 -12.95 -27.64 20.11
CA ASN A 128 -13.81 -28.83 20.13
C ASN A 128 -13.01 -30.15 20.11
N LYS A 129 -11.89 -30.19 19.37
CA LYS A 129 -10.96 -31.34 19.41
C LYS A 129 -10.25 -31.52 20.75
N SER A 130 -9.89 -30.43 21.42
CA SER A 130 -9.21 -30.48 22.72
C SER A 130 -10.12 -30.88 23.88
N VAL A 131 -11.44 -30.65 23.77
CA VAL A 131 -12.43 -31.05 24.77
C VAL A 131 -12.93 -32.48 24.53
N ALA A 132 -12.84 -32.97 23.29
CA ALA A 132 -13.25 -34.32 22.90
C ALA A 132 -12.13 -35.39 23.02
N ALA A 133 -10.92 -35.01 23.43
CA ALA A 133 -9.75 -35.89 23.63
C ALA A 133 -9.45 -36.06 25.12
#